data_AF-A0A955E1Q1-F1
#
_entry.id   AF-A0A955E1Q1-F1
#
_cell.length_a   1.000
_cell.length_b   1.000
_cell.length_c   1.000
_cell.angle_alpha   90.00
_cell.angle_beta   90.00
_cell.angle_gamma   90.00
#
_symmetry.space_group_name_H-M   'P 1'
#
loop_
_entity.id
_entity.type
_entity.pdbx_description
1 polymer ?
#
loop_
_entity_poly.entity_id
_entity_poly.type
_entity_poly.pdbx_seq_one_letter_code
_entity_poly.pdbx_strand_id
1 'polypeptide(L)'
;MAILVNAETKVICQGITGSFGAVHTKGCFEYGTRMVGGVTPGKGGQKDPNGLPIFNTVMDAVDATGADATMIFVPPAFCMDAIFEAMDAGIRLICCITEGVPVNDMIKVRAVMDQRNAAARGADSGHARELFTLIGPNCPGIITPGPKTGEGTADSKYTNNGCKIGIMPGYINTHISESKIGKSVGIVSRSGTLTYEAVWQTSQIGLAQSTCVGIGGDPVRGLNHIDCLRLFEEDPDTHGIMMIGEIGGEDEEAAAEYIKDHVTKPVAAFIAGRTAPPGKRMGHAGAIISSGAGGKPTGTAESKISALQEAGVTVAMSPAEMGVAMGKAMGIEHATV
;
A
#
# COMPACT_ATOMS: atom_id res chain seq x y z
N MET A 1 14.00 0.58 -9.79
CA MET A 1 12.87 -0.16 -10.35
C MET A 1 11.65 0.25 -9.52
N ALA A 2 10.52 -0.42 -9.66
CA ALA A 2 9.36 -0.20 -8.79
C ALA A 2 9.04 -1.50 -8.06
N ILE A 3 8.47 -1.42 -6.85
CA ILE A 3 8.02 -2.61 -6.13
C ILE A 3 6.56 -2.89 -6.49
N LEU A 4 6.24 -4.17 -6.71
CA LEU A 4 4.89 -4.74 -6.95
C LEU A 4 4.14 -4.25 -8.20
N VAL A 5 4.10 -2.95 -8.50
CA VAL A 5 3.36 -2.36 -9.63
C VAL A 5 4.22 -1.46 -10.49
N ASN A 6 3.98 -1.51 -11.80
CA ASN A 6 4.61 -0.65 -12.81
C ASN A 6 3.63 -0.41 -13.98
N ALA A 7 4.08 0.30 -15.02
CA ALA A 7 3.27 0.65 -16.18
C ALA A 7 2.67 -0.55 -16.95
N GLU A 8 3.29 -1.73 -16.86
CA GLU A 8 2.82 -2.94 -17.54
C GLU A 8 1.77 -3.71 -16.74
N THR A 9 1.64 -3.44 -15.43
CA THR A 9 0.67 -4.10 -14.54
C THR A 9 -0.75 -3.91 -15.06
N LYS A 10 -1.45 -5.02 -15.34
CA LYS A 10 -2.80 -5.03 -15.88
C LYS A 10 -3.81 -5.22 -14.76
N VAL A 11 -4.64 -4.19 -14.56
CA VAL A 11 -5.49 -4.10 -13.37
C VAL A 11 -6.95 -4.27 -13.75
N ILE A 12 -7.66 -5.11 -12.99
CA ILE A 12 -9.14 -5.13 -12.99
C ILE A 12 -9.71 -4.52 -11.70
N CYS A 13 -10.98 -4.11 -11.75
CA CYS A 13 -11.73 -3.70 -10.57
C CYS A 13 -12.85 -4.70 -10.25
N GLN A 14 -12.77 -5.37 -9.10
CA GLN A 14 -13.90 -6.11 -8.54
C GLN A 14 -14.85 -5.14 -7.84
N GLY A 15 -16.12 -5.12 -8.28
CA GLY A 15 -17.09 -4.09 -7.88
C GLY A 15 -17.06 -2.84 -8.76
N ILE A 16 -16.59 -2.94 -10.01
CA ILE A 16 -16.43 -1.80 -10.96
C ILE A 16 -17.69 -0.96 -11.16
N THR A 17 -18.88 -1.57 -11.07
CA THR A 17 -20.15 -0.85 -11.27
C THR A 17 -20.75 -0.25 -10.00
N GLY A 18 -20.12 -0.47 -8.84
CA GLY A 18 -20.46 0.24 -7.60
C GLY A 18 -19.97 1.69 -7.64
N SER A 19 -20.55 2.57 -6.83
CA SER A 19 -20.20 4.01 -6.84
C SER A 19 -18.71 4.26 -6.62
N PHE A 20 -18.11 3.69 -5.58
CA PHE A 20 -16.68 3.82 -5.29
C PHE A 20 -15.81 3.11 -6.32
N GLY A 21 -16.19 1.90 -6.75
CA GLY A 21 -15.47 1.15 -7.79
C GLY A 21 -15.41 1.91 -9.11
N ALA A 22 -16.51 2.54 -9.53
CA ALA A 22 -16.58 3.34 -10.75
C ALA A 22 -15.72 4.61 -10.66
N VAL A 23 -15.83 5.35 -9.53
CA VAL A 23 -15.06 6.60 -9.31
C VAL A 23 -13.55 6.31 -9.33
N HIS A 24 -13.11 5.27 -8.62
CA HIS A 24 -11.68 4.99 -8.52
C HIS A 24 -11.13 4.21 -9.70
N THR A 25 -11.95 3.43 -10.43
CA THR A 25 -11.58 2.90 -11.75
C THR A 25 -11.30 4.02 -12.73
N LYS A 26 -12.21 5.01 -12.81
CA LYS A 26 -11.99 6.22 -13.62
C LYS A 26 -10.69 6.92 -13.21
N GLY A 27 -10.51 7.18 -11.90
CA GLY A 27 -9.31 7.85 -11.41
C GLY A 27 -8.00 7.10 -11.65
N CYS A 28 -7.99 5.75 -11.67
CA CYS A 28 -6.82 4.96 -12.04
C CYS A 28 -6.58 4.97 -13.56
N PHE A 29 -7.64 4.84 -14.35
CA PHE A 29 -7.59 4.91 -15.81
C PHE A 29 -7.05 6.26 -16.29
N GLU A 30 -7.58 7.35 -15.75
CA GLU A 30 -7.14 8.73 -15.96
C GLU A 30 -5.70 8.97 -15.49
N TYR A 31 -5.30 8.35 -14.38
CA TYR A 31 -3.91 8.43 -13.92
C TYR A 31 -2.93 7.83 -14.93
N GLY A 32 -3.35 6.82 -15.69
CA GLY A 32 -2.49 6.11 -16.63
C GLY A 32 -2.34 4.62 -16.36
N THR A 33 -2.90 4.14 -15.24
CA THR A 33 -2.94 2.71 -14.93
C THR A 33 -3.55 1.95 -16.10
N ARG A 34 -2.95 0.81 -16.45
CA ARG A 34 -3.49 -0.11 -17.45
C ARG A 34 -4.69 -0.88 -16.89
N MET A 35 -5.79 -0.16 -16.68
CA MET A 35 -7.09 -0.76 -16.36
C MET A 35 -7.56 -1.55 -17.58
N VAL A 36 -7.82 -2.84 -17.42
CA VAL A 36 -8.20 -3.75 -18.52
C VAL A 36 -9.64 -4.26 -18.43
N GLY A 37 -10.33 -4.00 -17.33
CA GLY A 37 -11.71 -4.42 -17.15
C GLY A 37 -12.18 -4.34 -15.70
N GLY A 38 -13.32 -4.95 -15.43
CA GLY A 38 -13.78 -5.15 -14.07
C GLY A 38 -14.84 -6.23 -13.96
N VAL A 39 -15.17 -6.57 -12.72
CA VAL A 39 -16.09 -7.66 -12.40
C VAL A 39 -17.30 -7.10 -11.66
N THR A 40 -18.49 -7.47 -12.13
CA THR A 40 -19.72 -7.37 -11.36
C THR A 40 -20.63 -8.51 -11.78
N PRO A 41 -20.88 -9.50 -10.91
CA PRO A 41 -21.77 -10.62 -11.22
C PRO A 41 -23.14 -10.13 -11.71
N GLY A 42 -23.61 -10.73 -12.81
CA GLY A 42 -24.88 -10.36 -13.48
C GLY A 42 -24.78 -9.20 -14.46
N LYS A 43 -23.61 -8.57 -14.62
CA LYS A 43 -23.38 -7.48 -15.59
C LYS A 43 -22.32 -7.81 -16.65
N GLY A 44 -21.91 -9.07 -16.77
CA GLY A 44 -20.99 -9.51 -17.81
C GLY A 44 -21.45 -9.16 -19.22
N GLY A 45 -20.52 -8.78 -20.09
CA GLY A 45 -20.78 -8.36 -21.48
C GLY A 45 -21.10 -6.87 -21.65
N GLN A 46 -21.27 -6.12 -20.55
CA GLN A 46 -21.41 -4.67 -20.56
C GLN A 46 -20.04 -3.98 -20.62
N LYS A 47 -20.05 -2.66 -20.75
CA LYS A 47 -18.87 -1.80 -20.60
C LYS A 47 -19.12 -0.73 -19.54
N ASP A 48 -18.07 -0.34 -18.83
CA ASP A 48 -18.11 0.81 -17.93
C ASP A 48 -18.09 2.14 -18.72
N PRO A 49 -18.27 3.30 -18.06
CA PRO A 49 -18.21 4.62 -18.73
C PRO A 49 -16.87 4.95 -19.40
N ASN A 50 -15.78 4.27 -19.03
CA ASN A 50 -14.46 4.43 -19.63
C ASN A 50 -14.24 3.47 -20.82
N GLY A 51 -15.26 2.67 -21.18
CA GLY A 51 -15.20 1.69 -22.26
C GLY A 51 -14.56 0.35 -21.89
N LEU A 52 -14.26 0.13 -20.60
CA LEU A 52 -13.64 -1.09 -20.09
C LEU A 52 -14.67 -2.23 -20.04
N PRO A 53 -14.32 -3.46 -20.45
CA PRO A 53 -15.23 -4.60 -20.41
C PRO A 53 -15.57 -5.01 -18.97
N ILE A 54 -16.84 -5.35 -18.76
CA ILE A 54 -17.34 -5.89 -17.49
C ILE A 54 -17.58 -7.39 -17.66
N PHE A 55 -17.08 -8.17 -16.70
CA PHE A 55 -17.18 -9.62 -16.65
C PHE A 55 -18.03 -10.08 -15.47
N ASN A 56 -18.55 -11.30 -15.55
CA ASN A 56 -19.29 -11.91 -14.44
C ASN A 56 -18.36 -12.49 -13.38
N THR A 57 -17.21 -13.02 -13.78
CA THR A 57 -16.21 -13.64 -12.89
C THR A 57 -14.83 -13.05 -13.11
N VAL A 58 -13.96 -13.18 -12.11
CA VAL A 58 -12.54 -12.79 -12.24
C VAL A 58 -11.81 -13.70 -13.25
N MET A 59 -12.15 -14.99 -13.32
CA MET A 59 -11.54 -15.91 -14.29
C MET A 59 -11.80 -15.45 -15.72
N ASP A 60 -13.06 -15.12 -16.08
CA ASP A 60 -13.39 -14.60 -17.41
C ASP A 60 -12.60 -13.32 -17.75
N ALA A 61 -12.42 -12.45 -16.75
CA ALA A 61 -11.66 -11.21 -16.91
C ALA A 61 -10.18 -11.50 -17.15
N VAL A 62 -9.58 -12.42 -16.39
CA VAL A 62 -8.18 -12.83 -16.55
C VAL A 62 -7.97 -13.50 -17.91
N ASP A 63 -8.81 -14.45 -18.30
CA ASP A 63 -8.70 -15.15 -19.59
C ASP A 63 -8.78 -14.19 -20.78
N ALA A 64 -9.66 -13.18 -20.71
CA ALA A 64 -9.84 -12.21 -21.78
C ALA A 64 -8.75 -11.14 -21.85
N THR A 65 -8.10 -10.80 -20.73
CA THR A 65 -7.25 -9.59 -20.64
C THR A 65 -5.80 -9.86 -20.22
N GLY A 66 -5.56 -11.01 -19.60
CA GLY A 66 -4.32 -11.34 -18.91
C GLY A 66 -4.04 -10.44 -17.71
N ALA A 67 -5.08 -10.03 -16.97
CA ALA A 67 -4.93 -9.24 -15.75
C ALA A 67 -4.10 -10.00 -14.70
N ASP A 68 -3.17 -9.29 -14.05
CA ASP A 68 -2.28 -9.83 -13.03
C ASP A 68 -2.44 -9.14 -11.66
N ALA A 69 -3.23 -8.06 -11.62
CA ALA A 69 -3.59 -7.33 -10.41
C ALA A 69 -5.09 -6.99 -10.35
N THR A 70 -5.62 -6.83 -9.13
CA THR A 70 -6.99 -6.36 -8.90
C THR A 70 -7.05 -5.34 -7.78
N MET A 71 -7.99 -4.40 -7.88
CA MET A 71 -8.52 -3.67 -6.73
C MET A 71 -9.93 -4.15 -6.39
N ILE A 72 -10.25 -4.18 -5.09
CA ILE A 72 -11.52 -4.67 -4.56
C ILE A 72 -12.25 -3.51 -3.88
N PHE A 73 -13.44 -3.20 -4.41
CA PHE A 73 -14.39 -2.21 -3.89
C PHE A 73 -15.76 -2.84 -3.55
N VAL A 74 -15.77 -4.14 -3.25
CA VAL A 74 -16.99 -4.84 -2.84
C VAL A 74 -17.30 -4.56 -1.36
N PRO A 75 -18.57 -4.63 -0.93
CA PRO A 75 -18.93 -4.51 0.48
C PRO A 75 -18.16 -5.48 1.40
N PRO A 76 -17.98 -5.15 2.70
CA PRO A 76 -17.11 -5.90 3.59
C PRO A 76 -17.43 -7.40 3.69
N ALA A 77 -18.71 -7.75 3.70
CA ALA A 77 -19.18 -9.13 3.78
C ALA A 77 -18.79 -10.01 2.58
N PHE A 78 -18.36 -9.41 1.46
CA PHE A 78 -17.99 -10.12 0.25
C PHE A 78 -16.49 -10.08 -0.05
N CYS A 79 -15.69 -9.41 0.80
CA CYS A 79 -14.27 -9.19 0.53
C CYS A 79 -13.45 -10.48 0.58
N MET A 80 -13.72 -11.40 1.52
CA MET A 80 -13.02 -12.69 1.58
C MET A 80 -13.22 -13.50 0.29
N ASP A 81 -14.47 -13.64 -0.15
CA ASP A 81 -14.79 -14.39 -1.37
C ASP A 81 -14.17 -13.71 -2.60
N ALA A 82 -14.19 -12.39 -2.69
CA ALA A 82 -13.54 -11.63 -3.77
C ALA A 82 -12.00 -11.79 -3.79
N ILE A 83 -11.36 -11.89 -2.62
CA ILE A 83 -9.93 -12.17 -2.50
C ILE A 83 -9.64 -13.61 -2.95
N PHE A 84 -10.46 -14.59 -2.53
CA PHE A 84 -10.32 -15.98 -2.96
C PHE A 84 -10.54 -16.15 -4.46
N GLU A 85 -11.57 -15.52 -5.02
CA GLU A 85 -11.86 -15.54 -6.46
C GLU A 85 -10.68 -14.99 -7.27
N ALA A 86 -10.05 -13.90 -6.83
CA ALA A 86 -8.85 -13.37 -7.46
C ALA A 86 -7.66 -14.34 -7.40
N MET A 87 -7.41 -14.96 -6.24
CA MET A 87 -6.32 -15.94 -6.12
C MET A 87 -6.56 -17.18 -6.97
N ASP A 88 -7.81 -17.66 -7.05
CA ASP A 88 -8.19 -18.82 -7.86
C ASP A 88 -8.07 -18.53 -9.36
N ALA A 89 -8.33 -17.30 -9.78
CA ALA A 89 -8.09 -16.83 -11.14
C ALA A 89 -6.61 -16.53 -11.45
N GLY A 90 -5.70 -16.71 -10.49
CA GLY A 90 -4.26 -16.51 -10.68
C GLY A 90 -3.78 -15.07 -10.57
N ILE A 91 -4.62 -14.13 -10.13
CA ILE A 91 -4.20 -12.75 -9.84
C ILE A 91 -3.25 -12.76 -8.64
N ARG A 92 -2.04 -12.24 -8.84
CA ARG A 92 -0.97 -12.29 -7.83
C ARG A 92 -0.95 -11.07 -6.93
N LEU A 93 -1.40 -9.91 -7.41
CA LEU A 93 -1.49 -8.70 -6.59
C LEU A 93 -2.94 -8.30 -6.35
N ILE A 94 -3.35 -8.30 -5.09
CA ILE A 94 -4.73 -8.02 -4.68
C ILE A 94 -4.70 -6.80 -3.76
N CYS A 95 -5.37 -5.71 -4.14
CA CYS A 95 -5.54 -4.53 -3.29
C CYS A 95 -6.97 -4.50 -2.76
N CYS A 96 -7.16 -4.89 -1.50
CA CYS A 96 -8.44 -4.79 -0.83
C CYS A 96 -8.59 -3.40 -0.19
N ILE A 97 -9.40 -2.53 -0.78
CA ILE A 97 -9.55 -1.16 -0.31
C ILE A 97 -10.55 -1.08 0.85
N THR A 98 -11.60 -1.90 0.78
CA THR A 98 -12.75 -1.89 1.70
C THR A 98 -12.35 -1.92 3.18
N GLU A 99 -12.92 -1.01 3.96
CA GLU A 99 -12.82 -0.98 5.42
C GLU A 99 -13.97 -1.78 6.06
N GLY A 100 -13.73 -2.35 7.25
CA GLY A 100 -14.75 -3.02 8.05
C GLY A 100 -14.94 -4.50 7.70
N VAL A 101 -13.98 -5.12 7.03
CA VAL A 101 -13.97 -6.56 6.76
C VAL A 101 -13.88 -7.31 8.11
N PRO A 102 -14.69 -8.36 8.34
CA PRO A 102 -14.61 -9.11 9.58
C PRO A 102 -13.20 -9.68 9.80
N VAL A 103 -12.65 -9.49 11.01
CA VAL A 103 -11.30 -9.98 11.35
C VAL A 103 -11.18 -11.50 11.13
N ASN A 104 -12.23 -12.26 11.46
CA ASN A 104 -12.25 -13.71 11.27
C ASN A 104 -12.13 -14.12 9.79
N ASP A 105 -12.69 -13.31 8.88
CA ASP A 105 -12.58 -13.56 7.45
C ASP A 105 -11.15 -13.30 6.98
N MET A 106 -10.54 -12.21 7.47
CA MET A 106 -9.13 -11.93 7.18
C MET A 106 -8.16 -12.96 7.75
N ILE A 107 -8.44 -13.57 8.91
CA ILE A 107 -7.65 -14.68 9.44
C ILE A 107 -7.67 -15.87 8.48
N LYS A 108 -8.85 -16.23 7.94
CA LYS A 108 -8.97 -17.31 6.96
C LYS A 108 -8.25 -16.97 5.66
N VAL A 109 -8.39 -15.74 5.18
CA VAL A 109 -7.67 -15.24 3.99
C VAL A 109 -6.17 -15.42 4.17
N ARG A 110 -5.62 -14.98 5.32
CA ARG A 110 -4.19 -15.11 5.62
C ARG A 110 -3.75 -16.57 5.70
N ALA A 111 -4.48 -17.41 6.42
CA ALA A 111 -4.15 -18.83 6.52
C ALA A 111 -4.08 -19.52 5.13
N VAL A 112 -5.06 -19.27 4.26
CA VAL A 112 -5.09 -19.84 2.90
C VAL A 112 -3.96 -19.27 2.03
N MET A 113 -3.75 -17.95 2.07
CA MET A 113 -2.70 -17.29 1.29
C MET A 113 -1.31 -17.80 1.69
N ASP A 114 -1.03 -17.87 3.00
CA ASP A 114 0.24 -18.34 3.52
C ASP A 114 0.48 -19.81 3.16
N GLN A 115 -0.57 -20.66 3.24
CA GLN A 115 -0.49 -22.06 2.80
C GLN A 115 -0.16 -22.18 1.31
N ARG A 116 -0.84 -21.42 0.44
CA ARG A 116 -0.59 -21.43 -1.01
C ARG A 116 0.80 -20.92 -1.35
N ASN A 117 1.24 -19.85 -0.69
CA ASN A 117 2.57 -19.29 -0.88
C ASN A 117 3.67 -20.25 -0.37
N ALA A 118 3.45 -20.95 0.74
CA ALA A 118 4.38 -21.98 1.23
C ALA A 118 4.49 -23.15 0.24
N ALA A 119 3.37 -23.61 -0.32
CA ALA A 119 3.35 -24.65 -1.35
C ALA A 119 4.11 -24.21 -2.62
N ALA A 120 3.95 -22.96 -3.05
CA ALA A 120 4.68 -22.42 -4.20
C ALA A 120 6.19 -22.32 -3.96
N ARG A 121 6.64 -21.96 -2.75
CA ARG A 121 8.07 -21.90 -2.40
C ARG A 121 8.74 -23.27 -2.31
N GLY A 122 7.99 -24.33 -1.98
CA GLY A 122 8.49 -25.70 -1.91
C GLY A 122 8.67 -26.38 -3.27
N ALA A 123 8.12 -25.80 -4.34
CA ALA A 123 8.36 -26.25 -5.71
C ALA A 123 9.68 -25.64 -6.21
N ASP A 124 10.70 -26.48 -6.34
CA ASP A 124 12.13 -26.24 -6.59
C ASP A 124 12.48 -25.23 -7.72
N SER A 125 12.13 -23.95 -7.55
CA SER A 125 12.17 -23.00 -8.66
C SER A 125 12.12 -21.54 -8.18
N GLY A 126 12.95 -20.68 -8.79
CA GLY A 126 13.22 -19.29 -8.40
C GLY A 126 12.07 -18.29 -8.61
N HIS A 127 10.86 -18.63 -8.14
CA HIS A 127 9.61 -17.96 -8.48
C HIS A 127 9.08 -17.00 -7.40
N ALA A 128 9.92 -16.08 -6.92
CA ALA A 128 9.42 -14.99 -6.05
C ALA A 128 8.24 -14.20 -6.69
N ARG A 129 8.12 -14.23 -8.03
CA ARG A 129 7.02 -13.63 -8.82
C ARG A 129 5.72 -14.45 -8.87
N GLU A 130 5.68 -15.65 -8.31
CA GLU A 130 4.47 -16.49 -8.28
C GLU A 130 3.66 -16.38 -6.97
N LEU A 131 4.14 -15.60 -6.00
CA LEU A 131 3.48 -15.49 -4.71
C LEU A 131 2.29 -14.54 -4.76
N PHE A 132 1.23 -14.93 -4.08
CA PHE A 132 0.09 -14.05 -3.84
C PHE A 132 0.48 -12.96 -2.83
N THR A 133 0.16 -11.73 -3.18
CA THR A 133 0.39 -10.53 -2.37
C THR A 133 -0.94 -9.81 -2.17
N LEU A 134 -1.31 -9.60 -0.91
CA LEU A 134 -2.46 -8.79 -0.53
C LEU A 134 -2.00 -7.45 0.05
N ILE A 135 -2.61 -6.36 -0.38
CA ILE A 135 -2.49 -5.03 0.23
C ILE A 135 -3.86 -4.70 0.84
N GLY A 136 -3.87 -4.31 2.12
CA GLY A 136 -5.10 -4.09 2.89
C GLY A 136 -5.59 -5.34 3.65
N PRO A 137 -6.87 -5.38 4.09
CA PRO A 137 -7.96 -4.44 3.81
C PRO A 137 -7.79 -3.07 4.47
N ASN A 138 -8.80 -2.21 4.36
CA ASN A 138 -8.83 -0.88 4.98
C ASN A 138 -7.59 -0.04 4.62
N CYS A 139 -7.35 0.13 3.33
CA CYS A 139 -6.11 0.74 2.85
C CYS A 139 -6.34 1.67 1.65
N PRO A 140 -5.45 2.66 1.42
CA PRO A 140 -5.53 3.50 0.22
C PRO A 140 -5.07 2.78 -1.06
N GLY A 141 -4.42 1.62 -0.93
CA GLY A 141 -3.81 0.86 -2.02
C GLY A 141 -2.33 1.18 -2.23
N ILE A 142 -1.89 1.16 -3.49
CA ILE A 142 -0.50 1.31 -3.91
C ILE A 142 -0.36 2.25 -5.11
N ILE A 143 0.73 3.02 -5.16
CA ILE A 143 1.12 3.80 -6.35
C ILE A 143 2.62 3.70 -6.58
N THR A 144 2.99 3.46 -7.83
CA THR A 144 4.31 3.75 -8.39
C THR A 144 4.14 4.95 -9.30
N PRO A 145 4.70 6.12 -8.96
CA PRO A 145 4.55 7.31 -9.77
C PRO A 145 5.21 7.12 -11.14
N GLY A 146 4.62 7.69 -12.19
CA GLY A 146 5.24 7.81 -13.50
C GLY A 146 5.48 9.28 -13.86
N PRO A 147 6.31 9.58 -14.88
CA PRO A 147 6.50 10.94 -15.36
C PRO A 147 5.16 11.55 -15.76
N LYS A 148 4.93 12.82 -15.41
CA LYS A 148 3.74 13.55 -15.86
C LYS A 148 3.78 13.78 -17.37
N THR A 149 2.81 13.22 -18.09
CA THR A 149 2.68 13.31 -19.55
C THR A 149 1.38 13.97 -20.01
N GLY A 150 0.47 14.28 -19.08
CA GLY A 150 -0.82 14.89 -19.38
C GLY A 150 -1.53 15.35 -18.12
N GLU A 151 -2.80 15.73 -18.27
CA GLU A 151 -3.59 16.32 -17.18
C GLU A 151 -4.40 15.28 -16.39
N GLY A 152 -4.49 14.03 -16.87
CA GLY A 152 -5.27 12.98 -16.24
C GLY A 152 -6.71 12.91 -16.71
N THR A 153 -6.96 13.08 -18.02
CA THR A 153 -8.26 12.83 -18.64
C THR A 153 -8.20 11.53 -19.45
N ALA A 154 -9.36 11.01 -19.86
CA ALA A 154 -9.42 9.83 -20.74
C ALA A 154 -8.62 10.01 -22.04
N ASP A 155 -8.60 11.23 -22.59
CA ASP A 155 -7.87 11.59 -23.82
C ASP A 155 -6.41 12.02 -23.55
N SER A 156 -6.09 12.41 -22.31
CA SER A 156 -4.77 12.92 -21.88
C SER A 156 -4.40 12.33 -20.52
N LYS A 157 -3.92 11.09 -20.50
CA LYS A 157 -3.53 10.38 -19.27
C LYS A 157 -2.48 11.15 -18.49
N TYR A 158 -2.59 11.12 -17.16
CA TYR A 158 -1.70 11.86 -16.27
C TYR A 158 -0.25 11.41 -16.41
N THR A 159 -0.04 10.10 -16.40
CA THR A 159 1.23 9.46 -16.78
C THR A 159 0.97 8.33 -17.78
N ASN A 160 1.99 7.91 -18.51
CA ASN A 160 1.98 6.72 -19.35
C ASN A 160 2.95 5.65 -18.86
N ASN A 161 3.68 5.90 -17.77
CA ASN A 161 4.70 4.99 -17.24
C ASN A 161 4.64 4.87 -15.70
N GLY A 162 3.44 4.96 -15.13
CA GLY A 162 3.19 4.75 -13.70
C GLY A 162 1.95 3.88 -13.49
N CYS A 163 1.73 3.44 -12.26
CA CYS A 163 0.57 2.63 -11.91
C CYS A 163 0.05 3.01 -10.53
N LYS A 164 -1.25 3.27 -10.46
CA LYS A 164 -2.01 3.50 -9.24
C LYS A 164 -3.11 2.46 -9.14
N ILE A 165 -3.17 1.76 -8.00
CA ILE A 165 -4.24 0.82 -7.66
C ILE A 165 -4.82 1.28 -6.31
N GLY A 166 -6.03 1.84 -6.33
CA GLY A 166 -6.73 2.30 -5.13
C GLY A 166 -7.15 3.77 -5.17
N ILE A 167 -7.18 4.42 -4.01
CA ILE A 167 -7.92 5.68 -3.80
C ILE A 167 -7.03 6.91 -3.62
N MET A 168 -5.72 6.74 -3.52
CA MET A 168 -4.80 7.86 -3.29
C MET A 168 -4.81 8.89 -4.43
N PRO A 169 -4.65 10.19 -4.16
CA PRO A 169 -4.57 11.20 -5.22
C PRO A 169 -3.27 11.02 -6.00
N GLY A 170 -3.35 10.78 -7.30
CA GLY A 170 -2.17 10.56 -8.13
C GLY A 170 -1.28 11.80 -8.25
N TYR A 171 -1.90 12.99 -8.30
CA TYR A 171 -1.24 14.23 -8.65
C TYR A 171 -0.22 14.76 -7.62
N ILE A 172 -0.31 14.29 -6.37
CA ILE A 172 0.63 14.69 -5.31
C ILE A 172 1.93 13.88 -5.36
N ASN A 173 1.96 12.77 -6.12
CA ASN A 173 3.14 11.92 -6.19
C ASN A 173 4.07 12.39 -7.30
N THR A 174 5.36 12.38 -7.00
CA THR A 174 6.42 12.92 -7.83
C THR A 174 7.29 11.77 -8.32
N HIS A 175 7.44 11.63 -9.64
CA HIS A 175 8.35 10.65 -10.23
C HIS A 175 9.81 11.12 -10.16
N ILE A 176 10.77 10.19 -10.20
CA ILE A 176 12.21 10.50 -10.07
C ILE A 176 12.72 11.50 -11.10
N SER A 177 12.17 11.50 -12.33
CA SER A 177 12.51 12.48 -13.37
C SER A 177 12.11 13.92 -13.04
N GLU A 178 11.25 14.10 -12.03
CA GLU A 178 10.79 15.40 -11.54
C GLU A 178 11.41 15.75 -10.18
N SER A 179 12.25 14.86 -9.62
CA SER A 179 12.97 15.14 -8.38
C SER A 179 13.95 16.29 -8.58
N LYS A 180 13.94 17.25 -7.66
CA LYS A 180 14.89 18.37 -7.65
C LYS A 180 16.28 17.97 -7.16
N ILE A 181 16.38 16.83 -6.48
CA ILE A 181 17.63 16.33 -5.88
C ILE A 181 18.05 14.97 -6.44
N GLY A 182 17.36 14.47 -7.46
CA GLY A 182 17.65 13.19 -8.11
C GLY A 182 17.50 11.98 -7.20
N LYS A 183 16.69 12.08 -6.14
CA LYS A 183 16.45 11.00 -5.17
C LYS A 183 14.96 10.79 -4.93
N SER A 184 14.62 9.57 -4.56
CA SER A 184 13.26 9.08 -4.33
C SER A 184 13.20 8.24 -3.07
N VAL A 185 12.04 8.28 -2.41
CA VAL A 185 11.77 7.50 -1.20
C VAL A 185 10.62 6.52 -1.39
N GLY A 186 10.77 5.34 -0.80
CA GLY A 186 9.67 4.40 -0.62
C GLY A 186 8.84 4.81 0.60
N ILE A 187 7.53 4.71 0.53
CA ILE A 187 6.65 5.06 1.65
C ILE A 187 5.76 3.86 2.00
N VAL A 188 5.79 3.40 3.24
CA VAL A 188 4.87 2.39 3.76
C VAL A 188 4.08 2.94 4.93
N SER A 189 2.76 2.71 4.94
CA SER A 189 1.88 3.32 5.94
C SER A 189 0.65 2.48 6.27
N ARG A 190 0.26 2.49 7.54
CA ARG A 190 -1.06 1.96 7.98
C ARG A 190 -2.21 2.92 7.66
N SER A 191 -1.94 4.21 7.45
CA SER A 191 -2.95 5.27 7.30
C SER A 191 -3.02 5.85 5.89
N GLY A 192 -4.23 6.09 5.38
CA GLY A 192 -4.44 6.73 4.07
C GLY A 192 -3.92 8.17 4.01
N THR A 193 -4.63 9.12 4.63
CA THR A 193 -4.33 10.55 4.51
C THR A 193 -2.97 10.94 5.07
N LEU A 194 -2.48 10.25 6.11
CA LEU A 194 -1.14 10.51 6.63
C LEU A 194 -0.04 10.14 5.63
N THR A 195 -0.28 9.13 4.78
CA THR A 195 0.61 8.83 3.64
C THR A 195 0.67 10.02 2.70
N TYR A 196 -0.46 10.67 2.43
CA TYR A 196 -0.54 11.80 1.50
C TYR A 196 0.24 13.00 2.03
N GLU A 197 0.21 13.22 3.34
CA GLU A 197 1.02 14.25 4.00
C GLU A 197 2.52 13.97 3.88
N ALA A 198 2.95 12.72 4.05
CA ALA A 198 4.36 12.35 3.85
C ALA A 198 4.80 12.49 2.39
N VAL A 199 3.95 12.06 1.43
CA VAL A 199 4.17 12.26 -0.01
C VAL A 199 4.32 13.75 -0.32
N TRP A 200 3.43 14.59 0.21
CA TRP A 200 3.47 16.03 0.01
C TRP A 200 4.76 16.63 0.57
N GLN A 201 5.07 16.38 1.85
CA GLN A 201 6.24 16.95 2.52
C GLN A 201 7.55 16.51 1.88
N THR A 202 7.68 15.24 1.50
CA THR A 202 8.88 14.74 0.78
C THR A 202 9.01 15.40 -0.59
N SER A 203 7.91 15.57 -1.31
CA SER A 203 7.90 16.31 -2.58
C SER A 203 8.29 17.79 -2.42
N GLN A 204 7.85 18.46 -1.35
CA GLN A 204 8.19 19.87 -1.09
C GLN A 204 9.69 20.07 -0.88
N ILE A 205 10.38 19.12 -0.25
CA ILE A 205 11.84 19.16 -0.09
C ILE A 205 12.60 18.60 -1.30
N GLY A 206 11.91 18.35 -2.42
CA GLY A 206 12.50 17.95 -3.69
C GLY A 206 12.69 16.44 -3.91
N LEU A 207 12.32 15.60 -2.95
CA LEU A 207 12.32 14.15 -3.11
C LEU A 207 11.17 13.70 -4.01
N ALA A 208 11.44 12.68 -4.81
CA ALA A 208 10.39 11.90 -5.48
C ALA A 208 9.90 10.74 -4.59
N GLN A 209 8.91 10.00 -5.06
CA GLN A 209 8.51 8.73 -4.48
C GLN A 209 8.78 7.60 -5.48
N SER A 210 9.36 6.48 -5.02
CA SER A 210 9.55 5.28 -5.84
C SER A 210 8.27 4.47 -5.90
N THR A 211 7.78 4.05 -4.74
CA THR A 211 6.46 3.44 -4.56
C THR A 211 5.91 3.81 -3.18
N CYS A 212 4.61 4.11 -3.10
CA CYS A 212 3.91 4.32 -1.83
C CYS A 212 2.90 3.19 -1.63
N VAL A 213 2.96 2.51 -0.48
CA VAL A 213 2.13 1.36 -0.12
C VAL A 213 1.36 1.66 1.15
N GLY A 214 0.04 1.77 1.04
CA GLY A 214 -0.82 1.74 2.21
C GLY A 214 -1.15 0.29 2.58
N ILE A 215 -0.55 -0.24 3.64
CA ILE A 215 -0.77 -1.62 4.09
C ILE A 215 -2.10 -1.82 4.83
N GLY A 216 -2.70 -0.71 5.28
CA GLY A 216 -4.02 -0.65 5.88
C GLY A 216 -4.07 -0.70 7.40
N GLY A 217 -5.19 -0.25 7.97
CA GLY A 217 -5.38 -0.03 9.41
C GLY A 217 -5.94 -1.23 10.19
N ASP A 218 -6.27 -2.33 9.51
CA ASP A 218 -6.88 -3.49 10.15
C ASP A 218 -5.84 -4.37 10.87
N PRO A 219 -6.25 -5.08 11.94
CA PRO A 219 -5.33 -5.90 12.76
C PRO A 219 -4.82 -7.14 12.02
N VAL A 220 -5.56 -7.63 11.03
CA VAL A 220 -5.14 -8.71 10.13
C VAL A 220 -5.22 -8.17 8.70
N ARG A 221 -4.05 -7.94 8.13
CA ARG A 221 -3.83 -7.37 6.79
C ARG A 221 -2.97 -8.31 5.97
N GLY A 222 -2.77 -8.02 4.68
CA GLY A 222 -1.80 -8.72 3.83
C GLY A 222 -0.36 -8.36 4.18
N LEU A 223 0.28 -7.51 3.35
CA LEU A 223 1.62 -6.99 3.61
C LEU A 223 1.71 -6.25 4.95
N ASN A 224 2.87 -6.35 5.59
CA ASN A 224 3.23 -5.56 6.77
C ASN A 224 4.43 -4.63 6.50
N HIS A 225 4.89 -3.92 7.53
CA HIS A 225 6.05 -3.03 7.42
C HIS A 225 7.33 -3.75 6.99
N ILE A 226 7.63 -4.92 7.57
CA ILE A 226 8.84 -5.70 7.26
C ILE A 226 8.83 -6.16 5.79
N ASP A 227 7.69 -6.61 5.27
CA ASP A 227 7.58 -7.00 3.88
C ASP A 227 7.91 -5.84 2.94
N CYS A 228 7.37 -4.64 3.22
CA CYS A 228 7.67 -3.43 2.45
C CYS A 228 9.13 -2.98 2.62
N LEU A 229 9.68 -3.02 3.84
CA LEU A 229 11.08 -2.69 4.10
C LEU A 229 12.02 -3.56 3.26
N ARG A 230 11.75 -4.87 3.21
CA ARG A 230 12.51 -5.82 2.37
C ARG A 230 12.42 -5.46 0.89
N LEU A 231 11.20 -5.22 0.37
CA LEU A 231 11.01 -4.84 -1.03
C LEU A 231 11.71 -3.52 -1.37
N PHE A 232 11.63 -2.53 -0.48
CA PHE A 232 12.29 -1.25 -0.67
C PHE A 232 13.80 -1.34 -0.58
N GLU A 233 14.36 -2.16 0.31
CA GLU A 233 15.81 -2.42 0.39
C GLU A 233 16.34 -3.00 -0.93
N GLU A 234 15.61 -3.94 -1.53
CA GLU A 234 15.97 -4.57 -2.80
C GLU A 234 15.81 -3.65 -4.03
N ASP A 235 15.01 -2.57 -3.93
CA ASP A 235 14.73 -1.70 -5.08
C ASP A 235 15.77 -0.57 -5.28
N PRO A 236 16.55 -0.58 -6.37
CA PRO A 236 17.60 0.43 -6.60
C PRO A 236 17.06 1.86 -6.82
N ASP A 237 15.78 2.06 -7.17
CA ASP A 237 15.23 3.43 -7.28
C ASP A 237 14.66 3.91 -5.94
N THR A 238 14.72 3.11 -4.88
CA THR A 238 14.41 3.55 -3.53
C THR A 238 15.73 3.94 -2.83
N HIS A 239 15.87 5.23 -2.49
CA HIS A 239 17.07 5.80 -1.87
C HIS A 239 16.93 6.05 -0.37
N GLY A 240 15.72 5.92 0.16
CA GLY A 240 15.37 6.05 1.58
C GLY A 240 13.93 5.59 1.79
N ILE A 241 13.56 5.31 3.04
CA ILE A 241 12.26 4.72 3.37
C ILE A 241 11.57 5.56 4.45
N MET A 242 10.34 5.97 4.18
CA MET A 242 9.45 6.59 5.16
C MET A 242 8.46 5.54 5.67
N MET A 243 8.53 5.22 6.97
CA MET A 243 7.63 4.28 7.63
C MET A 243 6.63 5.00 8.53
N ILE A 244 5.33 4.82 8.27
CA ILE A 244 4.26 5.46 9.04
C ILE A 244 3.45 4.39 9.79
N GLY A 245 3.62 4.36 11.10
CA GLY A 245 2.92 3.48 12.01
C GLY A 245 1.87 4.20 12.85
N GLU A 246 1.24 3.44 13.73
CA GLU A 246 0.27 3.94 14.71
C GLU A 246 0.26 3.06 15.95
N ILE A 247 -0.48 3.45 16.99
CA ILE A 247 -0.70 2.61 18.17
C ILE A 247 -1.32 1.24 17.84
N GLY A 248 -1.15 0.28 18.75
CA GLY A 248 -1.72 -1.07 18.68
C GLY A 248 -0.86 -2.07 17.90
N GLY A 249 -0.77 -3.29 18.42
CA GLY A 249 0.16 -4.32 17.93
C GLY A 249 1.63 -4.00 18.22
N GLU A 250 2.51 -4.86 17.71
CA GLU A 250 3.97 -4.80 17.93
C GLU A 250 4.74 -4.74 16.58
N ASP A 251 4.03 -4.48 15.48
CA ASP A 251 4.57 -4.53 14.11
C ASP A 251 5.73 -3.54 13.91
N GLU A 252 5.64 -2.35 14.49
CA GLU A 252 6.65 -1.30 14.36
C GLU A 252 7.89 -1.57 15.22
N GLU A 253 7.75 -2.18 16.40
CA GLU A 253 8.87 -2.68 17.19
C GLU A 253 9.60 -3.82 16.45
N ALA A 254 8.86 -4.79 15.90
CA ALA A 254 9.45 -5.85 15.07
C ALA A 254 10.12 -5.29 13.81
N ALA A 255 9.54 -4.25 13.20
CA ALA A 255 10.16 -3.55 12.08
C ALA A 255 11.47 -2.85 12.49
N ALA A 256 11.56 -2.30 13.71
CA ALA A 256 12.79 -1.72 14.22
C ALA A 256 13.92 -2.76 14.35
N GLU A 257 13.60 -3.95 14.88
CA GLU A 257 14.55 -5.07 14.93
C GLU A 257 15.02 -5.47 13.52
N TYR A 258 14.08 -5.61 12.58
CA TYR A 258 14.41 -5.96 11.20
C TYR A 258 15.27 -4.89 10.51
N ILE A 259 15.00 -3.60 10.74
CA ILE A 259 15.77 -2.48 10.17
C ILE A 259 17.24 -2.59 10.58
N LYS A 260 17.50 -2.86 11.85
CA LYS A 260 18.87 -2.94 12.40
C LYS A 260 19.72 -4.00 11.70
N ASP A 261 19.11 -5.14 11.37
CA ASP A 261 19.84 -6.30 10.87
C ASP A 261 19.84 -6.40 9.34
N HIS A 262 18.87 -5.77 8.66
CA HIS A 262 18.60 -6.04 7.24
C HIS A 262 18.40 -4.82 6.34
N VAL A 263 18.26 -3.61 6.88
CA VAL A 263 17.99 -2.41 6.07
C VAL A 263 19.19 -1.48 6.10
N THR A 264 19.80 -1.24 4.94
CA THR A 264 20.97 -0.36 4.82
C THR A 264 20.59 1.04 4.38
N LYS A 265 19.43 1.19 3.73
CA LYS A 265 18.92 2.48 3.29
C LYS A 265 18.50 3.36 4.46
N PRO A 266 18.64 4.70 4.37
CA PRO A 266 18.14 5.60 5.39
C PRO A 266 16.66 5.42 5.65
N VAL A 267 16.28 5.26 6.93
CA VAL A 267 14.88 5.15 7.35
C VAL A 267 14.49 6.34 8.22
N ALA A 268 13.35 6.94 7.91
CA ALA A 268 12.65 7.85 8.81
C ALA A 268 11.26 7.28 9.12
N ALA A 269 10.70 7.67 10.27
CA ALA A 269 9.40 7.16 10.68
C ALA A 269 8.52 8.19 11.40
N PHE A 270 7.23 7.92 11.43
CA PHE A 270 6.26 8.62 12.28
C PHE A 270 5.30 7.61 12.91
N ILE A 271 4.99 7.78 14.21
CA ILE A 271 4.04 6.95 14.93
C ILE A 271 2.86 7.80 15.42
N ALA A 272 1.68 7.55 14.86
CA ALA A 272 0.45 8.21 15.26
C ALA A 272 -0.07 7.68 16.62
N GLY A 273 -0.83 8.52 17.33
CA GLY A 273 -1.55 8.10 18.55
C GLY A 273 -0.82 8.30 19.88
N ARG A 274 0.21 9.15 19.93
CA ARG A 274 0.93 9.51 21.18
C ARG A 274 0.03 10.01 22.32
N THR A 275 -1.08 10.67 21.98
CA THR A 275 -2.05 11.22 22.93
C THR A 275 -3.30 10.34 23.07
N ALA A 276 -3.28 9.12 22.52
CA ALA A 276 -4.43 8.23 22.57
C ALA A 276 -4.65 7.68 24.00
N PRO A 277 -5.88 7.70 24.51
CA PRO A 277 -6.18 7.10 25.81
C PRO A 277 -6.10 5.56 25.73
N PRO A 278 -5.62 4.88 26.79
CA PRO A 278 -5.60 3.40 26.85
C PRO A 278 -7.00 2.78 26.68
N GLY A 279 -7.07 1.60 26.05
CA GLY A 279 -8.32 0.83 25.92
C GLY A 279 -9.37 1.41 24.97
N LYS A 280 -9.07 2.51 24.26
CA LYS A 280 -9.97 3.13 23.28
C LYS A 280 -9.50 2.82 21.86
N ARG A 281 -10.41 2.36 21.00
CA ARG A 281 -10.18 2.24 19.56
C ARG A 281 -10.19 3.62 18.90
N MET A 282 -9.16 3.92 18.12
CA MET A 282 -8.96 5.21 17.44
C MET A 282 -9.19 5.08 15.93
N GLY A 283 -10.46 5.15 15.51
CA GLY A 283 -10.82 5.05 14.08
C GLY A 283 -10.56 3.65 13.52
N HIS A 284 -9.33 3.40 13.05
CA HIS A 284 -8.89 2.10 12.53
C HIS A 284 -9.12 0.96 13.54
N ALA A 285 -9.46 -0.22 13.01
CA ALA A 285 -9.71 -1.40 13.82
C ALA A 285 -8.49 -1.84 14.65
N GLY A 286 -7.28 -1.70 14.10
CA GLY A 286 -6.02 -2.05 14.76
C GLY A 286 -5.46 -0.98 15.71
N ALA A 287 -6.03 0.23 15.72
CA ALA A 287 -5.51 1.35 16.51
C ALA A 287 -6.06 1.33 17.95
N ILE A 288 -5.66 0.35 18.74
CA ILE A 288 -6.03 0.20 20.16
C ILE A 288 -4.82 -0.20 21.01
N ILE A 289 -4.57 0.57 22.08
CA ILE A 289 -3.57 0.21 23.09
C ILE A 289 -4.15 -0.89 23.97
N SER A 290 -3.51 -2.05 23.98
CA SER A 290 -3.96 -3.22 24.72
C SER A 290 -3.27 -3.33 26.08
N SER A 291 -3.87 -4.07 26.99
CA SER A 291 -3.22 -4.47 28.25
C SER A 291 -2.53 -5.81 28.04
N GLY A 292 -1.20 -5.84 28.12
CA GLY A 292 -0.40 -7.06 28.05
C GLY A 292 -0.39 -7.86 29.36
N ALA A 293 0.35 -8.96 29.36
CA ALA A 293 0.54 -9.78 30.55
C ALA A 293 1.10 -8.94 31.72
N GLY A 294 0.43 -9.02 32.88
CA GLY A 294 0.81 -8.22 34.06
C GLY A 294 0.30 -6.78 34.06
N GLY A 295 -0.65 -6.41 33.19
CA GLY A 295 -1.33 -5.11 33.22
C GLY A 295 -0.54 -3.95 32.60
N LYS A 296 0.63 -4.22 32.00
CA LYS A 296 1.42 -3.22 31.27
C LYS A 296 0.79 -2.91 29.92
N PRO A 297 0.67 -1.64 29.50
CA PRO A 297 0.17 -1.31 28.18
C PRO A 297 1.14 -1.80 27.09
N THR A 298 0.62 -2.45 26.05
CA THR A 298 1.36 -2.89 24.86
C THR A 298 0.86 -2.14 23.62
N GLY A 299 1.74 -1.98 22.63
CA GLY A 299 1.45 -1.23 21.41
C GLY A 299 1.28 0.27 21.64
N THR A 300 2.01 0.84 22.60
CA THR A 300 2.01 2.29 22.83
C THR A 300 2.82 3.01 21.76
N ALA A 301 2.50 4.28 21.48
CA ALA A 301 3.34 5.05 20.57
C ALA A 301 4.75 5.26 21.13
N GLU A 302 4.89 5.42 22.45
CA GLU A 302 6.17 5.62 23.12
C GLU A 302 7.11 4.41 22.94
N SER A 303 6.61 3.19 23.15
CA SER A 303 7.42 1.96 22.95
C SER A 303 7.92 1.83 21.52
N LYS A 304 7.06 2.10 20.54
CA LYS A 304 7.39 2.08 19.11
C LYS A 304 8.44 3.12 18.75
N ILE A 305 8.27 4.35 19.23
CA ILE A 305 9.22 5.45 19.00
C ILE A 305 10.59 5.09 19.56
N SER A 306 10.66 4.59 20.80
CA SER A 306 11.91 4.19 21.43
C SER A 306 12.60 3.07 20.66
N ALA A 307 11.88 2.00 20.30
CA ALA A 307 12.44 0.89 19.54
C ALA A 307 13.03 1.35 18.19
N LEU A 308 12.32 2.22 17.47
CA LEU A 308 12.79 2.77 16.20
C LEU A 308 14.02 3.66 16.36
N GLN A 309 14.04 4.52 17.38
CA GLN A 309 15.21 5.37 17.66
C GLN A 309 16.43 4.53 18.04
N GLU A 310 16.25 3.47 18.83
CA GLU A 310 17.32 2.52 19.19
C GLU A 310 17.85 1.74 17.97
N ALA A 311 17.01 1.51 16.96
CA ALA A 311 17.41 0.95 15.67
C ALA A 311 18.08 1.98 14.72
N GLY A 312 18.27 3.23 15.15
CA GLY A 312 18.90 4.29 14.35
C GLY A 312 17.95 5.00 13.38
N VAL A 313 16.64 4.79 13.49
CA VAL A 313 15.63 5.44 12.64
C VAL A 313 15.43 6.89 13.09
N THR A 314 15.36 7.82 12.14
CA THR A 314 14.98 9.20 12.45
C THR A 314 13.46 9.31 12.61
N VAL A 315 12.98 9.52 13.83
CA VAL A 315 11.54 9.59 14.11
C VAL A 315 11.04 11.03 14.15
N ALA A 316 10.05 11.36 13.33
CA ALA A 316 9.31 12.62 13.39
C ALA A 316 8.37 12.63 14.61
N MET A 317 8.40 13.72 15.39
CA MET A 317 7.57 13.83 16.60
C MET A 317 6.23 14.53 16.33
N SER A 318 6.14 15.25 15.21
CA SER A 318 4.94 15.86 14.66
C SER A 318 4.66 15.30 13.25
N PRO A 319 3.38 15.08 12.87
CA PRO A 319 3.05 14.69 11.50
C PRO A 319 3.48 15.75 10.47
N ALA A 320 3.70 17.00 10.87
CA ALA A 320 4.20 18.07 10.01
C ALA A 320 5.73 18.00 9.74
N GLU A 321 6.44 17.09 10.41
CA GLU A 321 7.91 16.98 10.36
C GLU A 321 8.38 15.72 9.63
N MET A 322 7.49 14.97 8.97
CA MET A 322 7.87 13.73 8.26
C MET A 322 8.87 14.01 7.13
N GLY A 323 8.66 15.05 6.33
CA GLY A 323 9.63 15.47 5.30
C GLY A 323 10.98 15.86 5.89
N VAL A 324 10.97 16.64 6.98
CA VAL A 324 12.19 17.05 7.71
C VAL A 324 12.96 15.83 8.23
N ALA A 325 12.26 14.89 8.87
CA ALA A 325 12.84 13.65 9.36
C ALA A 325 13.46 12.80 8.24
N MET A 326 12.78 12.69 7.10
CA MET A 326 13.31 12.01 5.92
C MET A 326 14.56 12.71 5.38
N GLY A 327 14.52 14.03 5.25
CA GLY A 327 15.66 14.84 4.82
C GLY A 327 16.88 14.64 5.72
N LYS A 328 16.67 14.65 7.03
CA LYS A 328 17.71 14.38 8.03
C LYS A 328 18.28 12.97 7.91
N ALA A 329 17.42 11.95 7.80
CA ALA A 329 17.86 10.56 7.63
C ALA A 329 18.74 10.40 6.39
N MET A 330 18.39 11.07 5.29
CA MET A 330 19.12 11.01 4.01
C MET A 330 20.33 11.96 3.91
N GLY A 331 20.62 12.74 4.96
CA GLY A 331 21.70 13.72 4.96
C GLY A 331 21.53 14.87 3.96
N ILE A 332 20.28 15.32 3.74
CA ILE A 332 19.96 16.43 2.83
C ILE A 332 20.10 17.75 3.61
N GLU A 333 21.16 18.51 3.35
CA GLU A 333 21.37 19.84 3.92
C GLU A 333 20.25 20.79 3.42
N HIS A 334 19.60 21.51 4.33
CA HIS A 334 18.47 22.44 4.11
C HIS A 334 17.03 21.88 4.07
N ALA A 335 16.74 20.76 4.72
CA ALA A 335 15.35 20.32 4.94
C ALA A 335 14.63 21.18 6.02
N THR A 336 14.43 22.47 5.76
CA THR A 336 13.43 23.29 6.45
C THR A 336 12.23 23.44 5.55
N VAL A 337 11.08 22.94 6.01
CA VAL A 337 9.76 23.11 5.37
C VAL A 337 9.29 24.55 5.53
#